data_AF-A0A061BLR6-F1
#
_entry.id   AF-A0A061BLR6-F1
#
_cell.length_a   1.000
_cell.length_b   1.000
_cell.length_c   1.000
_cell.angle_alpha   90.00
_cell.angle_beta   90.00
_cell.angle_gamma   90.00
#
_symmetry.space_group_name_H-M   'P 1'
#
loop_
_entity.id
_entity.type
_entity.pdbx_description
1 polymer ?
#
loop_
_entity_poly.entity_id
_entity_poly.type
_entity_poly.pdbx_seq_one_letter_code
_entity_poly.pdbx_strand_id
1 'polypeptide(L)'
;MPQLDAQATASALLTRLSALTKEHNDKWTSQPRDANIDRINILQRALQQRQKLKACENPEYLEAALDVIDLEKIYAGVDVREAEQERNIKEGTLHGPEYGHSDFIVMETLRWYKQDFFKWVNTPEVEGKTGGRLIGRAAPTEEELRFGEASVVEVYQYDDGSRLRFPRFNNPVKLLSWRQGRCGEWNMCFYLILRTLDIRTRYVLNKEDHVWCEVWSSQMGRWCHVDSCEEAFDNPQLYNKGWGKKMSYCLAFGLDGVADVSKRYVVEKDKSLPRNECPEGLLKKAITWTNASIRKSLTQEQREILFVEDFFERLELNGELHQRTRTTTAPALPRQTGAGEWTKARGEAGSN
;
A
#
# COMPACT_ATOMS: atom_id res chain seq x y z
N MET A 1 34.46 -34.66 13.53
CA MET A 1 33.66 -33.89 12.56
C MET A 1 34.36 -32.56 12.36
N PRO A 2 34.57 -32.07 11.13
CA PRO A 2 35.20 -30.77 10.94
C PRO A 2 34.22 -29.69 11.38
N GLN A 3 34.64 -28.84 12.33
CA GLN A 3 33.98 -27.56 12.56
C GLN A 3 34.12 -26.75 11.27
N LEU A 4 33.06 -26.71 10.48
CA LEU A 4 32.93 -25.73 9.40
C LEU A 4 33.03 -24.36 10.05
N ASP A 5 34.06 -23.60 9.67
CA ASP A 5 34.23 -22.21 10.09
C ASP A 5 33.03 -21.41 9.56
N ALA A 6 32.11 -21.08 10.49
CA ALA A 6 30.89 -20.34 10.19
C ALA A 6 31.20 -18.96 9.57
N GLN A 7 32.34 -18.36 9.91
CA GLN A 7 32.75 -17.06 9.41
C GLN A 7 33.25 -17.14 7.96
N ALA A 8 34.06 -18.16 7.65
CA ALA A 8 34.46 -18.45 6.27
C ALA A 8 33.25 -18.80 5.38
N THR A 9 32.28 -19.52 5.93
CA THR A 9 31.03 -19.89 5.24
C THR A 9 30.14 -18.67 4.97
N ALA A 10 29.98 -17.78 5.95
CA ALA A 10 29.22 -16.53 5.78
C ALA A 10 29.88 -15.59 4.76
N SER A 11 31.21 -15.45 4.80
CA SER A 11 31.97 -14.65 3.84
C SER A 11 31.79 -15.15 2.40
N ALA A 12 31.89 -16.46 2.18
CA ALA A 12 31.68 -17.06 0.86
C ALA A 12 30.25 -16.87 0.34
N LEU A 13 29.24 -16.96 1.21
CA LEU A 13 27.85 -16.70 0.86
C LEU A 13 27.63 -15.24 0.45
N LEU A 14 28.20 -14.28 1.18
CA LEU A 14 28.11 -12.85 0.84
C LEU A 14 28.79 -12.55 -0.50
N THR A 15 29.98 -13.10 -0.75
CA THR A 15 30.66 -12.93 -2.05
C THR A 15 29.80 -13.48 -3.20
N ARG A 16 29.18 -14.65 -3.01
CA ARG A 16 28.31 -15.24 -4.02
C ARG A 16 27.02 -14.45 -4.24
N LEU A 17 26.39 -13.95 -3.18
CA LEU A 17 25.23 -13.07 -3.25
C LEU A 17 25.53 -11.79 -4.03
N SER A 18 26.68 -11.17 -3.74
CA SER A 18 27.14 -9.98 -4.43
C SER A 18 27.29 -10.20 -5.94
N ALA A 19 27.97 -11.30 -6.32
CA ALA A 19 28.14 -11.68 -7.72
C ALA A 19 26.79 -11.93 -8.42
N LEU A 20 25.87 -12.68 -7.80
CA LEU A 20 24.54 -12.96 -8.35
C LEU A 20 23.71 -11.68 -8.53
N THR A 21 23.77 -10.77 -7.56
CA THR A 21 23.05 -9.49 -7.62
C THR A 21 23.57 -8.63 -8.76
N LYS A 22 24.90 -8.57 -8.92
CA LYS A 22 25.53 -7.84 -10.02
C LYS A 22 25.15 -8.43 -11.38
N GLU A 23 25.31 -9.74 -11.55
CA GLU A 23 24.96 -10.44 -12.79
C GLU A 23 23.49 -10.22 -13.16
N HIS A 24 22.58 -10.31 -12.18
CA HIS A 24 21.17 -10.05 -12.38
C HIS A 24 20.91 -8.63 -12.90
N ASN A 25 21.47 -7.61 -12.24
CA ASN A 25 21.26 -6.22 -12.64
C ASN A 25 21.89 -5.91 -14.00
N ASP A 26 23.10 -6.37 -14.27
CA ASP A 26 23.80 -6.17 -15.55
C ASP A 26 23.01 -6.81 -16.70
N LYS A 27 22.47 -8.02 -16.50
CA LYS A 27 21.61 -8.70 -17.46
C LYS A 27 20.37 -7.89 -17.83
N TRP A 28 19.66 -7.33 -16.86
CA TRP A 28 18.38 -6.65 -17.12
C TRP A 28 18.53 -5.20 -17.56
N THR A 29 19.60 -4.51 -17.12
CA THR A 29 19.90 -3.15 -17.56
C THR A 29 20.48 -3.08 -18.97
N SER A 30 21.13 -4.15 -19.45
CA SER A 30 21.66 -4.24 -20.82
C SER A 30 20.64 -4.71 -21.86
N GLN A 31 19.54 -5.35 -21.44
CA GLN A 31 18.51 -5.82 -22.35
C GLN A 31 17.63 -4.66 -22.87
N PRO A 32 17.35 -4.62 -24.18
CA PRO A 32 16.40 -3.66 -24.73
C PRO A 32 15.01 -3.88 -24.13
N ARG A 33 14.29 -2.79 -23.88
CA ARG A 33 12.92 -2.84 -23.37
C ARG A 33 12.04 -3.56 -24.40
N ASP A 34 11.34 -4.59 -23.95
CA ASP A 34 10.38 -5.33 -24.77
C ASP A 34 9.12 -4.46 -24.97
N ALA A 35 8.77 -4.15 -26.23
CA ALA A 35 7.63 -3.30 -26.55
C ALA A 35 6.29 -3.86 -26.06
N ASN A 36 6.21 -5.17 -25.76
CA ASN A 36 5.01 -5.75 -25.17
C ASN A 36 4.81 -5.37 -23.70
N ILE A 37 5.84 -4.90 -22.99
CA ILE A 37 5.74 -4.40 -21.62
C ILE A 37 4.78 -3.19 -21.56
N ASP A 38 4.79 -2.36 -22.60
CA ASP A 38 3.97 -1.15 -22.66
C ASP A 38 2.48 -1.46 -22.88
N ARG A 39 2.15 -2.70 -23.25
CA ARG A 39 0.77 -3.19 -23.42
C ARG A 39 0.17 -3.77 -22.14
N ILE A 40 0.93 -3.88 -21.06
CA ILE A 40 0.45 -4.42 -19.78
C ILE A 40 -0.27 -3.31 -19.00
N ASN A 41 -1.58 -3.19 -19.18
CA ASN A 41 -2.38 -2.10 -18.63
C ASN A 41 -2.25 -1.95 -17.09
N ILE A 42 -2.35 -3.04 -16.33
CA ILE A 42 -2.21 -2.98 -14.87
C ILE A 42 -0.83 -2.44 -14.43
N LEU A 43 0.24 -2.80 -15.14
CA LEU A 43 1.58 -2.31 -14.87
C LEU A 43 1.70 -0.83 -15.24
N GLN A 44 1.17 -0.39 -16.39
CA GLN A 44 1.18 1.02 -16.78
C GLN A 44 0.42 1.89 -15.78
N ARG A 45 -0.73 1.42 -15.27
CA ARG A 45 -1.47 2.08 -14.18
C ARG A 45 -0.63 2.22 -12.92
N ALA A 46 0.03 1.14 -12.50
CA ALA A 46 0.92 1.16 -11.33
C ALA A 46 2.09 2.15 -11.52
N LEU A 47 2.72 2.18 -12.69
CA LEU A 47 3.83 3.09 -12.97
C LEU A 47 3.41 4.56 -13.03
N GLN A 48 2.23 4.84 -13.60
CA GLN A 48 1.67 6.18 -13.61
C GLN A 48 1.39 6.68 -12.18
N GLN A 49 0.80 5.83 -11.34
CA GLN A 49 0.56 6.17 -9.93
C GLN A 49 1.87 6.34 -9.16
N ARG A 50 2.86 5.45 -9.38
CA ARG A 50 4.19 5.58 -8.79
C ARG A 50 4.85 6.93 -9.10
N GLN A 51 4.66 7.45 -10.31
CA GLN A 51 5.21 8.76 -10.66
C GLN A 51 4.62 9.88 -9.80
N LYS A 52 3.34 9.80 -9.42
CA LYS A 52 2.71 10.73 -8.47
C LYS A 52 3.25 10.54 -7.07
N LEU A 53 3.44 9.30 -6.62
CA LEU A 53 3.98 9.01 -5.28
C LEU A 53 5.39 9.57 -5.06
N LYS A 54 6.20 9.71 -6.12
CA LYS A 54 7.50 10.38 -6.03
C LYS A 54 7.41 11.82 -5.52
N ALA A 55 6.28 12.50 -5.74
CA ALA A 55 6.07 13.85 -5.20
C ALA A 55 5.99 13.84 -3.66
N CYS A 56 5.64 12.72 -3.03
CA CYS A 56 5.65 12.60 -1.58
C CYS A 56 7.06 12.61 -0.98
N GLU A 57 8.11 12.47 -1.79
CA GLU A 57 9.50 12.62 -1.33
C GLU A 57 9.98 14.08 -1.41
N ASN A 58 9.12 15.03 -1.82
CA ASN A 58 9.43 16.45 -1.78
C ASN A 58 9.52 16.92 -0.32
N PRO A 59 10.63 17.54 0.13
CA PRO A 59 10.76 18.07 1.49
C PRO A 59 9.60 18.97 1.93
N GLU A 60 9.05 19.81 1.04
CA GLU A 60 7.91 20.68 1.36
C GLU A 60 6.63 19.88 1.66
N TYR A 61 6.46 18.72 1.02
CA TYR A 61 5.29 17.86 1.25
C TYR A 61 5.44 17.13 2.58
N LEU A 62 6.67 16.69 2.89
CA LEU A 62 6.99 16.04 4.15
C LEU A 62 6.80 17.01 5.32
N GLU A 63 7.27 18.24 5.20
CA GLU A 63 7.10 19.32 6.19
C GLU A 63 5.61 19.66 6.40
N ALA A 64 4.86 19.88 5.32
CA ALA A 64 3.42 20.16 5.42
C ALA A 64 2.63 19.02 6.09
N ALA A 65 3.05 17.76 5.91
CA ALA A 65 2.47 16.64 6.61
C ALA A 65 2.88 16.61 8.09
N LEU A 66 4.14 16.89 8.41
CA LEU A 66 4.64 16.93 9.78
C LEU A 66 3.89 17.95 10.64
N ASP A 67 3.55 19.12 10.07
CA ASP A 67 2.80 20.18 10.74
C ASP A 67 1.39 19.78 11.20
N VAL A 68 0.81 18.74 10.61
CA VAL A 68 -0.56 18.31 10.91
C VAL A 68 -0.65 16.98 11.64
N ILE A 69 0.45 16.22 11.71
CA ILE A 69 0.49 14.93 12.40
C ILE A 69 0.54 15.18 13.91
N ASP A 70 -0.38 14.56 14.65
CA ASP A 70 -0.40 14.59 16.10
C ASP A 70 0.61 13.57 16.66
N LEU A 71 1.90 13.93 16.59
CA LEU A 71 2.99 13.08 17.05
C LEU A 71 2.87 12.75 18.54
N GLU A 72 2.44 13.71 19.36
CA GLU A 72 2.26 13.48 20.80
C GLU A 72 1.26 12.36 21.05
N LYS A 73 0.09 12.41 20.42
CA LYS A 73 -0.92 11.36 20.55
C LYS A 73 -0.45 10.01 20.01
N ILE A 74 0.23 9.99 18.86
CA ILE A 74 0.74 8.76 18.25
C ILE A 74 1.77 8.11 19.18
N TYR A 75 2.79 8.85 19.62
CA TYR A 75 3.85 8.30 20.48
C TYR A 75 3.34 7.90 21.87
N ALA A 76 2.37 8.64 22.43
CA ALA A 76 1.71 8.21 23.68
C ALA A 76 1.02 6.85 23.52
N GLY A 77 0.41 6.56 22.36
CA GLY A 77 -0.14 5.25 22.04
C GLY A 77 0.93 4.18 21.82
N VAL A 78 2.06 4.54 21.21
CA VAL A 78 3.20 3.64 21.00
C VAL A 78 3.75 3.16 22.34
N ASP A 79 4.00 4.08 23.28
CA ASP A 79 4.49 3.75 24.62
C ASP A 79 3.58 2.74 25.34
N VAL A 80 2.26 2.91 25.20
CA VAL A 80 1.28 1.97 25.77
C VAL A 80 1.40 0.59 25.14
N ARG A 81 1.52 0.49 23.81
CA ARG A 81 1.66 -0.79 23.10
C ARG A 81 2.97 -1.50 23.42
N GLU A 82 4.07 -0.77 23.55
CA GLU A 82 5.36 -1.33 23.94
C GLU A 82 5.31 -1.91 25.35
N ALA A 83 4.75 -1.16 26.31
CA ALA A 83 4.58 -1.63 27.68
C ALA A 83 3.65 -2.85 27.78
N GLU A 84 2.58 -2.89 26.98
CA GLU A 84 1.67 -4.04 26.89
C GLU A 84 2.37 -5.28 26.31
N GLN A 85 3.11 -5.12 25.20
CA GLN A 85 3.88 -6.23 24.62
C GLN A 85 4.93 -6.77 25.59
N GLU A 86 5.69 -5.89 26.25
CA GLU A 86 6.70 -6.31 27.23
C GLU A 86 6.07 -7.10 28.40
N ARG A 87 4.91 -6.65 28.89
CA ARG A 87 4.16 -7.37 29.92
C ARG A 87 3.71 -8.74 29.41
N ASN A 88 3.11 -8.80 28.23
CA ASN A 88 2.62 -10.05 27.65
C ASN A 88 3.74 -11.06 27.37
N ILE A 89 4.94 -10.59 27.01
CA ILE A 89 6.14 -11.43 26.89
C ILE A 89 6.54 -12.00 28.25
N LYS A 90 6.63 -11.16 29.29
CA LYS A 90 6.99 -11.58 30.65
C LYS A 90 6.01 -12.58 31.25
N GLU A 91 4.72 -12.41 30.97
CA GLU A 91 3.64 -13.28 31.46
C GLU A 91 3.44 -14.53 30.57
N GLY A 92 4.11 -14.63 29.42
CA GLY A 92 3.94 -15.74 28.48
C GLY A 92 2.57 -15.75 27.79
N THR A 93 1.89 -14.61 27.72
CA THR A 93 0.54 -14.43 27.17
C THR A 93 0.53 -13.77 25.79
N LEU A 94 1.70 -13.48 25.20
CA LEU A 94 1.79 -12.87 23.88
C LEU A 94 1.10 -13.73 22.80
N HIS A 95 0.08 -13.15 22.17
CA HIS A 95 -0.63 -13.75 21.04
C HIS A 95 -0.21 -13.10 19.73
N GLY A 96 0.50 -13.85 18.88
CA GLY A 96 0.94 -13.37 17.56
C GLY A 96 2.46 -13.15 17.49
N PRO A 97 2.93 -12.42 16.47
CA PRO A 97 4.34 -12.05 16.36
C PRO A 97 4.68 -10.95 17.38
N GLU A 98 5.97 -10.80 17.66
CA GLU A 98 6.50 -9.60 18.29
C GLU A 98 6.59 -8.48 17.26
N TYR A 99 6.20 -7.28 17.66
CA TYR A 99 6.23 -6.07 16.84
C TYR A 99 7.36 -5.14 17.29
N GLY A 100 7.95 -4.43 16.32
CA GLY A 100 8.95 -3.41 16.59
C GLY A 100 8.32 -2.03 16.84
N HIS A 101 9.13 -1.08 17.32
CA HIS A 101 8.72 0.31 17.52
C HIS A 101 8.03 0.93 16.30
N SER A 102 8.62 0.74 15.11
CA SER A 102 8.04 1.23 13.84
C SER A 102 6.69 0.61 13.52
N ASP A 103 6.45 -0.65 13.90
CA ASP A 103 5.17 -1.31 13.67
C ASP A 103 4.08 -0.68 14.55
N PHE A 104 4.41 -0.34 15.80
CA PHE A 104 3.50 0.38 16.68
C PHE A 104 3.23 1.82 16.22
N ILE A 105 4.24 2.52 15.69
CA ILE A 105 4.02 3.82 15.03
C ILE A 105 2.96 3.68 13.94
N VAL A 106 3.07 2.67 13.06
CA VAL A 106 2.08 2.44 12.00
C VAL A 106 0.69 2.14 12.56
N MET A 107 0.60 1.30 13.61
CA MET A 107 -0.69 0.96 14.23
C MET A 107 -1.37 2.17 14.87
N GLU A 108 -0.64 3.01 15.62
CA GLU A 108 -1.23 4.22 16.22
C GLU A 108 -1.49 5.31 15.17
N THR A 109 -0.69 5.38 14.11
CA THR A 109 -0.95 6.27 12.98
C THR A 109 -2.23 5.86 12.25
N LEU A 110 -2.49 4.57 12.03
CA LEU A 110 -3.76 4.06 11.49
C LEU A 110 -4.96 4.52 12.33
N ARG A 111 -4.83 4.33 13.65
CA ARG A 111 -5.87 4.68 14.63
C ARG A 111 -6.18 6.17 14.61
N TRP A 112 -5.16 7.00 14.80
CA TRP A 112 -5.30 8.46 14.74
C TRP A 112 -5.87 8.92 13.40
N TYR A 113 -5.36 8.36 12.30
CA TYR A 113 -5.78 8.76 10.96
C TYR A 113 -7.28 8.54 10.73
N LYS A 114 -7.79 7.35 11.10
CA LYS A 114 -9.19 6.99 10.90
C LYS A 114 -10.12 7.65 11.93
N GLN A 115 -9.70 7.75 13.19
CA GLN A 115 -10.57 8.17 14.28
C GLN A 115 -10.62 9.69 14.44
N ASP A 116 -9.53 10.39 14.13
CA ASP A 116 -9.40 11.82 14.43
C ASP A 116 -9.15 12.68 13.19
N PHE A 117 -8.37 12.18 12.22
CA PHE A 117 -7.84 13.05 11.16
C PHE A 117 -8.68 13.07 9.89
N PHE A 118 -9.04 11.92 9.34
CA PHE A 118 -9.60 11.79 7.98
C PHE A 118 -10.99 11.17 7.98
N LYS A 119 -11.89 11.72 7.15
CA LYS A 119 -13.32 11.32 7.12
C LYS A 119 -13.70 10.61 5.83
N TRP A 120 -14.51 9.57 5.96
CA TRP A 120 -15.04 8.84 4.81
C TRP A 120 -16.26 9.57 4.25
N VAL A 121 -16.31 9.75 2.93
CA VAL A 121 -17.41 10.45 2.25
C VAL A 121 -18.03 9.55 1.19
N ASN A 122 -19.21 9.01 1.47
CA ASN A 122 -20.05 8.40 0.42
C ASN A 122 -20.70 9.49 -0.42
N THR A 123 -21.47 10.32 0.28
CA THR A 123 -22.13 11.51 -0.24
C THR A 123 -21.63 12.68 0.61
N PRO A 124 -21.14 13.77 0.01
CA PRO A 124 -20.73 14.95 0.76
C PRO A 124 -21.91 15.52 1.55
N GLU A 125 -21.63 16.27 2.61
CA GLU A 125 -22.64 16.95 3.42
C GLU A 125 -22.55 18.47 3.21
N VAL A 126 -23.69 19.16 3.24
CA VAL A 126 -23.77 20.64 3.17
C VAL A 126 -24.35 21.14 4.48
N GLU A 127 -23.60 21.86 5.30
CA GLU A 127 -24.14 22.54 6.50
C GLU A 127 -24.98 21.61 7.41
N GLY A 128 -24.56 20.35 7.57
CA GLY A 128 -25.29 19.34 8.36
C GLY A 128 -26.46 18.65 7.63
N LYS A 129 -26.65 18.93 6.33
CA LYS A 129 -27.62 18.25 5.46
C LYS A 129 -26.99 17.00 4.86
N THR A 130 -27.76 15.92 4.91
CA THR A 130 -27.41 14.61 4.36
C THR A 130 -28.28 14.29 3.14
N GLY A 131 -27.98 13.20 2.42
CA GLY A 131 -28.87 12.69 1.37
C GLY A 131 -28.70 13.32 -0.01
N GLY A 132 -27.58 14.02 -0.28
CA GLY A 132 -27.29 14.55 -1.61
C GLY A 132 -27.32 13.48 -2.71
N ARG A 133 -28.01 13.78 -3.82
CA ARG A 133 -28.05 12.91 -5.00
C ARG A 133 -26.98 13.33 -5.99
N LEU A 134 -26.14 12.39 -6.42
CA LEU A 134 -25.20 12.63 -7.52
C LEU A 134 -25.98 12.91 -8.82
N ILE A 135 -25.86 14.13 -9.35
CA ILE A 135 -26.55 14.56 -10.59
C ILE A 135 -25.62 14.61 -11.80
N GLY A 136 -24.30 14.53 -11.59
CA GLY A 136 -23.35 14.49 -12.70
C GLY A 136 -21.92 14.76 -12.27
N ARG A 137 -21.07 14.98 -13.28
CA ARG A 137 -19.67 15.34 -13.13
C ARG A 137 -19.41 16.65 -13.86
N ALA A 138 -18.55 17.48 -13.28
CA ALA A 138 -18.09 18.72 -13.87
C ALA A 138 -16.56 18.71 -14.04
N ALA A 139 -16.06 19.57 -14.92
CA ALA A 139 -14.65 19.88 -14.98
C ALA A 139 -14.21 20.56 -13.67
N PRO A 140 -12.98 20.28 -13.21
CA PRO A 140 -12.33 21.07 -12.16
C PRO A 140 -12.27 22.55 -12.54
N THR A 141 -12.42 23.42 -11.55
CA THR A 141 -12.02 24.83 -11.68
C THR A 141 -10.49 24.94 -11.79
N GLU A 142 -10.00 26.11 -12.21
CA GLU A 142 -8.55 26.37 -12.26
C GLU A 142 -7.89 26.18 -10.89
N GLU A 143 -8.55 26.59 -9.81
CA GLU A 143 -8.06 26.44 -8.44
C GLU A 143 -8.03 24.97 -8.00
N GLU A 144 -9.12 24.23 -8.23
CA GLU A 144 -9.23 22.80 -7.91
C GLU A 144 -8.17 21.97 -8.66
N LEU A 145 -7.86 22.35 -9.90
CA LEU A 145 -6.81 21.72 -10.70
C LEU A 145 -5.42 22.12 -10.19
N ARG A 146 -5.15 23.42 -10.02
CA ARG A 146 -3.82 23.96 -9.70
C ARG A 146 -3.32 23.52 -8.33
N PHE A 147 -4.18 23.53 -7.32
CA PHE A 147 -3.77 23.26 -5.94
C PHE A 147 -4.13 21.86 -5.47
N GLY A 148 -5.09 21.21 -6.11
CA GLY A 148 -5.59 19.91 -5.68
C GLY A 148 -5.37 18.77 -6.66
N GLU A 149 -4.91 19.07 -7.88
CA GLU A 149 -4.82 18.11 -8.99
C GLU A 149 -6.13 17.33 -9.14
N ALA A 150 -7.27 18.01 -8.99
CA ALA A 150 -8.57 17.37 -9.12
C ALA A 150 -8.71 16.78 -10.53
N SER A 151 -9.03 15.49 -10.62
CA SER A 151 -9.24 14.84 -11.92
C SER A 151 -10.68 14.98 -12.40
N VAL A 152 -11.63 15.03 -11.47
CA VAL A 152 -13.05 15.15 -11.72
C VAL A 152 -13.73 15.79 -10.52
N VAL A 153 -14.84 16.50 -10.76
CA VAL A 153 -15.68 17.05 -9.70
C VAL A 153 -17.04 16.39 -9.77
N GLU A 154 -17.43 15.71 -8.71
CA GLU A 154 -18.79 15.19 -8.56
C GLU A 154 -19.73 16.33 -8.16
N VAL A 155 -20.91 16.40 -8.78
CA VAL A 155 -21.91 17.43 -8.47
C VAL A 155 -23.12 16.76 -7.83
N TYR A 156 -23.42 17.17 -6.61
CA TYR A 156 -24.55 16.68 -5.83
C TYR A 156 -25.66 17.72 -5.77
N GLN A 157 -26.92 17.28 -5.82
CA GLN A 157 -28.10 18.11 -5.61
C GLN A 157 -28.88 17.58 -4.41
N TYR A 158 -29.40 18.50 -3.60
CA TYR A 158 -30.22 18.20 -2.42
C TYR A 158 -31.68 18.59 -2.68
N ASP A 159 -32.58 18.13 -1.82
CA ASP A 159 -34.04 18.31 -1.96
C ASP A 159 -34.47 19.78 -1.93
N ASP A 160 -33.69 20.65 -1.27
CA ASP A 160 -33.90 22.09 -1.24
C ASP A 160 -33.42 22.82 -2.52
N GLY A 161 -32.91 22.06 -3.50
CA GLY A 161 -32.40 22.58 -4.76
C GLY A 161 -30.94 23.06 -4.70
N SER A 162 -30.31 23.07 -3.52
CA SER A 162 -28.90 23.43 -3.38
C SER A 162 -28.00 22.42 -4.08
N ARG A 163 -26.81 22.88 -4.48
CA ARG A 163 -25.81 22.07 -5.18
C ARG A 163 -24.47 22.15 -4.48
N LEU A 164 -23.79 21.02 -4.37
CA LEU A 164 -22.42 20.95 -3.86
C LEU A 164 -21.49 20.32 -4.89
N ARG A 165 -20.30 20.89 -5.00
CA ARG A 165 -19.16 20.36 -5.75
C ARG A 165 -18.30 19.53 -4.80
N PHE A 166 -17.95 18.31 -5.21
CA PHE A 166 -17.03 17.44 -4.49
C PHE A 166 -15.85 17.08 -5.40
N PRO A 167 -14.78 17.88 -5.37
CA PRO A 167 -13.58 17.62 -6.16
C PRO A 167 -12.86 16.36 -5.68
N ARG A 168 -12.44 15.51 -6.62
CA ARG A 168 -11.63 14.33 -6.35
C ARG A 168 -10.15 14.68 -6.46
N PHE A 169 -9.60 15.21 -5.37
CA PHE A 169 -8.22 15.68 -5.29
C PHE A 169 -7.22 14.53 -5.32
N ASN A 170 -6.11 14.73 -6.04
CA ASN A 170 -5.00 13.77 -6.11
C ASN A 170 -3.73 14.31 -5.46
N ASN A 171 -3.64 15.63 -5.22
CA ASN A 171 -2.48 16.23 -4.59
C ASN A 171 -2.43 15.85 -3.10
N PRO A 172 -1.38 15.15 -2.62
CA PRO A 172 -1.29 14.69 -1.24
C PRO A 172 -1.35 15.81 -0.20
N VAL A 173 -0.73 16.97 -0.46
CA VAL A 173 -0.73 18.12 0.45
C VAL A 173 -2.12 18.75 0.54
N LYS A 174 -2.85 18.85 -0.58
CA LYS A 174 -4.25 19.29 -0.53
C LYS A 174 -5.09 18.39 0.35
N LEU A 175 -4.84 17.07 0.32
CA LEU A 175 -5.58 16.11 1.13
C LEU A 175 -5.37 16.30 2.64
N LEU A 176 -4.21 16.80 3.08
CA LEU A 176 -3.94 17.11 4.50
C LEU A 176 -4.88 18.17 5.09
N SER A 177 -5.29 19.14 4.25
CA SER A 177 -6.27 20.17 4.63
C SER A 177 -7.71 19.77 4.29
N TRP A 178 -7.91 18.97 3.25
CA TRP A 178 -9.23 18.50 2.82
C TRP A 178 -9.81 17.47 3.79
N ARG A 179 -8.98 16.58 4.34
CA ARG A 179 -9.29 15.62 5.41
C ARG A 179 -10.52 14.73 5.17
N GLN A 180 -10.91 14.54 3.91
CA GLN A 180 -12.07 13.73 3.58
C GLN A 180 -11.96 13.12 2.18
N GLY A 181 -12.65 12.00 1.96
CA GLY A 181 -12.62 11.34 0.66
C GLY A 181 -12.99 9.87 0.75
N ARG A 182 -12.50 9.11 -0.24
CA ARG A 182 -12.72 7.67 -0.36
C ARG A 182 -11.38 6.96 -0.44
N CYS A 183 -11.36 5.66 -0.73
CA CYS A 183 -10.15 4.83 -0.68
C CYS A 183 -8.94 5.45 -1.40
N GLY A 184 -9.14 6.09 -2.57
CA GLY A 184 -8.06 6.79 -3.29
C GLY A 184 -7.44 7.94 -2.51
N GLU A 185 -8.28 8.87 -2.03
CA GLU A 185 -7.85 10.03 -1.22
C GLU A 185 -7.27 9.59 0.13
N TRP A 186 -7.95 8.65 0.81
CA TRP A 186 -7.50 8.06 2.07
C TRP A 186 -6.10 7.48 1.93
N ASN A 187 -5.91 6.59 0.95
CA ASN A 187 -4.65 5.90 0.79
C ASN A 187 -3.51 6.83 0.33
N MET A 188 -3.80 7.82 -0.52
CA MET A 188 -2.79 8.78 -0.98
C MET A 188 -2.30 9.69 0.15
N CYS A 189 -3.23 10.23 0.95
CA CYS A 189 -2.87 11.07 2.09
C CYS A 189 -2.15 10.27 3.17
N PHE A 190 -2.62 9.06 3.46
CA PHE A 190 -1.96 8.16 4.41
C PHE A 190 -0.57 7.73 3.94
N TYR A 191 -0.38 7.48 2.64
CA TYR A 191 0.95 7.21 2.07
C TYR A 191 1.93 8.35 2.37
N LEU A 192 1.54 9.61 2.14
CA LEU A 192 2.40 10.77 2.47
C LEU A 192 2.75 10.78 3.96
N ILE A 193 1.77 10.58 4.86
CA ILE A 193 2.00 10.55 6.31
C ILE A 193 3.00 9.45 6.69
N LEU A 194 2.87 8.23 6.15
CA LEU A 194 3.83 7.15 6.38
C LEU A 194 5.24 7.52 5.89
N ARG A 195 5.35 8.19 4.72
CA ARG A 195 6.64 8.66 4.21
C ARG A 195 7.26 9.74 5.11
N THR A 196 6.45 10.66 5.65
CA THR A 196 6.88 11.68 6.62
C THR A 196 7.42 11.07 7.91
N LEU A 197 6.84 9.95 8.36
CA LEU A 197 7.32 9.21 9.54
C LEU A 197 8.50 8.27 9.24
N ASP A 198 9.14 8.43 8.07
CA ASP A 198 10.22 7.58 7.56
C ASP A 198 9.88 6.07 7.52
N ILE A 199 8.60 5.74 7.35
CA ILE A 199 8.17 4.35 7.18
C ILE A 199 8.33 3.95 5.72
N ARG A 200 9.15 2.93 5.48
CA ARG A 200 9.33 2.34 4.15
C ARG A 200 8.04 1.72 3.67
N THR A 201 7.44 2.34 2.65
CA THR A 201 6.05 2.09 2.25
C THR A 201 5.94 1.80 0.75
N ARG A 202 5.04 0.88 0.40
CA ARG A 202 4.55 0.63 -0.96
C ARG A 202 3.07 0.97 -1.03
N TYR A 203 2.64 1.52 -2.15
CA TYR A 203 1.23 1.63 -2.50
C TYR A 203 0.80 0.37 -3.24
N VAL A 204 -0.34 -0.19 -2.89
CA VAL A 204 -0.90 -1.37 -3.53
C VAL A 204 -2.12 -0.99 -4.33
N LEU A 205 -2.14 -1.39 -5.60
CA LEU A 205 -3.27 -1.23 -6.50
C LEU A 205 -3.86 -2.59 -6.81
N ASN A 206 -5.11 -2.80 -6.41
CA ASN A 206 -5.93 -3.89 -6.91
C ASN A 206 -6.68 -3.46 -8.17
N LYS A 207 -6.71 -4.33 -9.18
CA LYS A 207 -7.36 -4.04 -10.47
C LYS A 207 -8.83 -3.66 -10.31
N GLU A 208 -9.55 -4.34 -9.42
CA GLU A 208 -10.98 -4.17 -9.13
C GLU A 208 -11.27 -2.99 -8.18
N ASP A 209 -10.68 -1.83 -8.48
CA ASP A 209 -10.95 -0.51 -7.86
C ASP A 209 -10.78 -0.45 -6.33
N HIS A 210 -9.71 -1.02 -5.79
CA HIS A 210 -9.31 -0.74 -4.39
C HIS A 210 -7.80 -0.53 -4.27
N VAL A 211 -7.42 0.24 -3.26
CA VAL A 211 -6.04 0.65 -3.03
C VAL A 211 -5.76 0.67 -1.53
N TRP A 212 -4.54 0.30 -1.15
CA TRP A 212 -4.06 0.29 0.25
C TRP A 212 -2.53 0.43 0.26
N CYS A 213 -1.88 0.28 1.42
CA CYS A 213 -0.44 0.34 1.56
C CYS A 213 0.16 -0.98 2.06
N GLU A 214 1.45 -1.18 1.81
CA GLU A 214 2.28 -2.15 2.53
C GLU A 214 3.44 -1.41 3.19
N VAL A 215 3.81 -1.81 4.40
CA VAL A 215 4.96 -1.26 5.13
C VAL A 215 5.98 -2.36 5.39
N TRP A 216 7.27 -2.04 5.36
CA TRP A 216 8.30 -2.99 5.72
C TRP A 216 8.47 -3.04 7.25
N SER A 217 8.18 -4.19 7.87
CA SER A 217 8.50 -4.42 9.28
C SER A 217 9.90 -5.02 9.40
N SER A 218 10.82 -4.28 9.99
CA SER A 218 12.18 -4.77 10.28
C SER A 218 12.16 -5.88 11.34
N GLN A 219 11.27 -5.80 12.33
CA GLN A 219 11.11 -6.83 13.37
C GLN A 219 10.65 -8.15 12.77
N MET A 220 9.69 -8.10 11.83
CA MET A 220 9.13 -9.30 11.20
C MET A 220 9.94 -9.74 9.96
N GLY A 221 10.77 -8.86 9.41
CA GLY A 221 11.58 -9.09 8.21
C GLY A 221 10.74 -9.32 6.95
N ARG A 222 9.59 -8.63 6.83
CA ARG A 222 8.68 -8.76 5.67
C ARG A 222 7.80 -7.53 5.47
N TRP A 223 7.16 -7.47 4.30
CA TRP A 223 6.07 -6.54 4.04
C TRP A 223 4.82 -6.93 4.83
N CYS A 224 4.19 -5.92 5.44
CA CYS A 224 2.95 -6.04 6.20
C CYS A 224 1.86 -5.21 5.51
N HIS A 225 0.68 -5.80 5.34
CA HIS A 225 -0.50 -5.12 4.81
C HIS A 225 -0.94 -3.99 5.74
N VAL A 226 -1.32 -2.84 5.17
CA VAL A 226 -1.85 -1.69 5.90
C VAL A 226 -3.01 -1.07 5.13
N ASP A 227 -4.20 -1.06 5.71
CA ASP A 227 -5.37 -0.36 5.15
C ASP A 227 -5.87 0.71 6.11
N SER A 228 -5.66 1.97 5.74
CA SER A 228 -6.08 3.12 6.53
C SER A 228 -7.59 3.28 6.61
N CYS A 229 -8.33 2.86 5.59
CA CYS A 229 -9.80 2.93 5.58
C CYS A 229 -10.40 2.02 6.66
N GLU A 230 -9.72 0.94 7.00
CA GLU A 230 -10.23 -0.11 7.89
C GLU A 230 -9.45 -0.22 9.21
N GLU A 231 -8.47 0.67 9.46
CA GLU A 231 -7.56 0.61 10.63
C GLU A 231 -6.93 -0.78 10.77
N ALA A 232 -6.54 -1.36 9.64
CA ALA A 232 -6.10 -2.75 9.58
C ALA A 232 -4.59 -2.85 9.36
N PHE A 233 -3.89 -3.49 10.30
CA PHE A 233 -2.49 -3.84 10.21
C PHE A 233 -2.32 -5.35 10.06
N ASP A 234 -1.45 -5.77 9.13
CA ASP A 234 -1.07 -7.16 8.85
C ASP A 234 -2.24 -8.15 8.65
N ASN A 235 -3.32 -7.66 8.02
CA ASN A 235 -4.50 -8.45 7.70
C ASN A 235 -4.77 -8.55 6.18
N PRO A 236 -3.90 -9.22 5.40
CA PRO A 236 -4.06 -9.30 3.94
C PRO A 236 -5.31 -10.12 3.51
N GLN A 237 -5.91 -10.89 4.41
CA GLN A 237 -7.13 -11.66 4.13
C GLN A 237 -8.41 -10.82 4.18
N LEU A 238 -8.31 -9.54 4.57
CA LEU A 238 -9.43 -8.62 4.75
C LEU A 238 -10.36 -8.58 3.54
N TYR A 239 -9.81 -8.52 2.33
CA TYR A 239 -10.59 -8.28 1.12
C TYR A 239 -11.19 -9.55 0.53
N ASN A 240 -10.35 -10.49 0.11
CA ASN A 240 -10.79 -11.67 -0.64
C ASN A 240 -11.59 -12.61 0.25
N LYS A 241 -11.05 -12.92 1.43
CA LYS A 241 -11.70 -13.79 2.38
C LYS A 241 -12.75 -13.03 3.18
N GLY A 242 -12.37 -11.94 3.84
CA GLY A 242 -13.23 -11.16 4.73
C GLY A 242 -14.44 -10.55 4.01
N TRP A 243 -14.23 -9.66 3.05
CA TRP A 243 -15.34 -9.01 2.33
C TRP A 243 -15.98 -9.91 1.28
N GLY A 244 -15.36 -11.04 0.95
CA GLY A 244 -15.79 -11.85 -0.18
C GLY A 244 -15.48 -11.22 -1.54
N LYS A 245 -14.55 -10.26 -1.60
CA LYS A 245 -14.22 -9.52 -2.83
C LYS A 245 -13.57 -10.44 -3.85
N LYS A 246 -14.11 -10.46 -5.07
CA LYS A 246 -13.47 -11.13 -6.20
C LYS A 246 -12.34 -10.26 -6.77
N MET A 247 -11.15 -10.84 -6.91
CA MET A 247 -9.94 -10.07 -7.29
C MET A 247 -9.03 -10.86 -8.25
N SER A 248 -8.29 -10.17 -9.13
CA SER A 248 -7.34 -10.79 -10.07
C SER A 248 -5.88 -10.39 -9.84
N TYR A 249 -5.58 -9.08 -9.91
CA TYR A 249 -4.24 -8.53 -9.82
C TYR A 249 -4.15 -7.54 -8.65
N CYS A 250 -3.08 -7.65 -7.86
CA CYS A 250 -2.63 -6.66 -6.89
C CYS A 250 -1.15 -6.37 -7.15
N LEU A 251 -0.83 -5.14 -7.56
CA LEU A 251 0.55 -4.70 -7.75
C LEU A 251 0.93 -3.72 -6.65
N ALA A 252 2.01 -4.01 -5.92
CA ALA A 252 2.62 -3.11 -4.96
C ALA A 252 3.74 -2.32 -5.64
N PHE A 253 3.88 -1.03 -5.34
CA PHE A 253 4.93 -0.18 -5.89
C PHE A 253 5.34 0.92 -4.92
N GLY A 254 6.63 1.21 -4.87
CA GLY A 254 7.21 2.25 -4.01
C GLY A 254 8.49 2.79 -4.63
N LEU A 255 9.35 3.43 -3.82
CA LEU A 255 10.61 3.98 -4.30
C LEU A 255 11.51 2.90 -4.90
N ASP A 256 11.57 1.74 -4.23
CA ASP A 256 12.51 0.66 -4.55
C ASP A 256 12.11 -0.21 -5.73
N GLY A 257 10.86 -0.14 -6.21
CA GLY A 257 10.41 -0.99 -7.30
C GLY A 257 8.91 -1.26 -7.31
N VAL A 258 8.56 -2.32 -8.03
CA VAL A 258 7.22 -2.86 -8.23
C VAL A 258 7.26 -4.37 -7.91
N ALA A 259 6.19 -4.91 -7.33
CA ALA A 259 6.02 -6.32 -7.07
C ALA A 259 4.59 -6.77 -7.39
N ASP A 260 4.44 -7.98 -7.93
CA ASP A 260 3.14 -8.65 -8.00
C ASP A 260 2.87 -9.36 -6.68
N VAL A 261 2.01 -8.75 -5.87
CA VAL A 261 1.65 -9.22 -4.52
C VAL A 261 0.32 -9.94 -4.52
N SER A 262 -0.22 -10.29 -5.69
CA SER A 262 -1.56 -10.88 -5.81
C SER A 262 -1.74 -12.14 -4.98
N LYS A 263 -0.70 -12.99 -4.88
CA LYS A 263 -0.78 -14.23 -4.07
C LYS A 263 -0.95 -13.99 -2.56
N ARG A 264 -0.59 -12.80 -2.07
CA ARG A 264 -0.80 -12.41 -0.67
C ARG A 264 -2.28 -12.13 -0.38
N TYR A 265 -3.00 -11.60 -1.37
CA TYR A 265 -4.37 -11.08 -1.20
C TYR A 265 -5.46 -11.93 -1.86
N VAL A 266 -5.15 -12.66 -2.93
CA VAL A 266 -6.09 -13.49 -3.70
C VAL A 266 -5.85 -14.96 -3.35
N VAL A 267 -6.44 -15.39 -2.23
CA VAL A 267 -6.17 -16.71 -1.61
C VAL A 267 -7.31 -17.71 -1.77
N GLU A 268 -8.56 -17.22 -1.88
CA GLU A 268 -9.77 -18.01 -2.07
C GLU A 268 -10.04 -18.23 -3.56
N LYS A 269 -10.00 -19.49 -4.00
CA LYS A 269 -10.10 -19.85 -5.42
C LYS A 269 -11.45 -19.47 -6.04
N ASP A 270 -12.54 -19.61 -5.29
CA ASP A 270 -13.91 -19.24 -5.70
C ASP A 270 -14.10 -17.72 -5.88
N LYS A 271 -13.18 -16.93 -5.31
CA LYS A 271 -13.15 -15.47 -5.39
C LYS A 271 -11.94 -14.96 -6.16
N SER A 272 -11.26 -15.82 -6.91
CA SER A 272 -10.19 -15.43 -7.82
C SER A 272 -10.78 -15.15 -9.20
N LEU A 273 -10.50 -13.96 -9.73
CA LEU A 273 -10.87 -13.59 -11.10
C LEU A 273 -9.76 -14.00 -12.09
N PRO A 274 -10.10 -14.28 -13.36
CA PRO A 274 -9.12 -14.63 -14.38
C PRO A 274 -8.03 -13.57 -14.54
N ARG A 275 -6.78 -14.03 -14.65
CA ARG A 275 -5.60 -13.19 -14.92
C ARG A 275 -5.24 -13.26 -16.40
N ASN A 276 -5.97 -12.51 -17.21
CA ASN A 276 -5.91 -12.55 -18.67
C ASN A 276 -5.40 -11.25 -19.34
N GLU A 277 -4.84 -10.30 -18.58
CA GLU A 277 -4.28 -9.07 -19.18
C GLU A 277 -3.00 -9.32 -19.97
N CYS A 278 -2.16 -10.25 -19.50
CA CYS A 278 -0.94 -10.66 -20.17
C CYS A 278 -0.47 -12.03 -19.67
N PRO A 279 0.40 -12.73 -20.41
CA PRO A 279 1.03 -13.95 -19.91
C PRO A 279 1.82 -13.68 -18.61
N GLU A 280 1.70 -14.56 -17.63
CA GLU A 280 2.40 -14.42 -16.33
C GLU A 280 3.92 -14.27 -16.46
N GLY A 281 4.52 -14.99 -17.41
CA GLY A 281 5.95 -14.87 -17.72
C GLY A 281 6.33 -13.47 -18.26
N LEU A 282 5.43 -12.84 -19.02
CA LEU A 282 5.63 -11.48 -19.53
C LEU A 282 5.51 -10.45 -18.40
N LEU A 283 4.51 -10.58 -17.50
CA LEU A 283 4.39 -9.71 -16.33
C LEU A 283 5.62 -9.78 -15.44
N LYS A 284 6.10 -11.00 -15.13
CA LYS A 284 7.31 -11.22 -14.33
C LYS A 284 8.55 -10.58 -14.97
N LYS A 285 8.73 -10.77 -16.29
CA LYS A 285 9.81 -10.16 -17.07
C LYS A 285 9.73 -8.62 -17.00
N ALA A 286 8.53 -8.07 -17.19
CA ALA A 286 8.28 -6.64 -17.15
C ALA A 286 8.66 -6.02 -15.79
N ILE A 287 8.16 -6.61 -14.70
CA ILE A 287 8.48 -6.16 -13.32
C ILE A 287 9.98 -6.23 -13.06
N THR A 288 10.65 -7.32 -13.48
CA THR A 288 12.09 -7.50 -13.27
C THR A 288 12.90 -6.43 -14.01
N TRP A 289 12.57 -6.19 -15.28
CA TRP A 289 13.21 -5.14 -16.09
C TRP A 289 12.95 -3.74 -15.51
N THR A 290 11.72 -3.47 -15.07
CA THR A 290 11.34 -2.22 -14.40
C THR A 290 12.13 -2.00 -13.11
N ASN A 291 12.27 -3.02 -12.26
CA ASN A 291 13.02 -2.92 -11.01
C ASN A 291 14.51 -2.69 -11.27
N ALA A 292 15.11 -3.39 -12.23
CA ALA A 292 16.50 -3.14 -12.63
C ALA A 292 16.72 -1.69 -13.09
N SER A 293 15.75 -1.13 -13.83
CA SER A 293 15.78 0.27 -14.27
C SER A 293 15.64 1.25 -13.11
N ILE A 294 14.69 1.01 -12.19
CA ILE A 294 14.47 1.84 -10.99
C ILE A 294 15.71 1.86 -10.10
N ARG A 295 16.37 0.72 -9.94
CA ARG A 295 17.49 0.51 -9.01
C ARG A 295 18.86 0.85 -9.62
N LYS A 296 18.90 1.32 -10.87
CA LYS A 296 20.15 1.59 -11.62
C LYS A 296 21.05 2.64 -10.96
N SER A 297 20.49 3.56 -10.18
CA SER A 297 21.27 4.58 -9.45
C SER A 297 21.69 4.14 -8.05
N LEU A 298 21.17 3.01 -7.54
CA LEU A 298 21.51 2.52 -6.21
C LEU A 298 22.92 1.94 -6.17
N THR A 299 23.54 1.96 -4.99
CA THR A 299 24.82 1.30 -4.74
C THR A 299 24.67 -0.23 -4.83
N GLN A 300 25.80 -0.93 -4.96
CA GLN A 300 25.80 -2.39 -4.99
C GLN A 300 25.22 -2.99 -3.71
N GLU A 301 25.60 -2.45 -2.55
CA GLU A 301 25.09 -2.87 -1.23
C GLU A 301 23.57 -2.71 -1.12
N GLN A 302 23.03 -1.55 -1.52
CA GLN A 302 21.59 -1.31 -1.54
C GLN A 302 20.86 -2.32 -2.44
N ARG A 303 21.43 -2.65 -3.60
CA ARG A 303 20.83 -3.66 -4.51
C ARG A 303 20.86 -5.06 -3.91
N GLU A 304 21.89 -5.41 -3.14
CA GLU A 304 22.00 -6.72 -2.48
C GLU A 304 20.93 -6.88 -1.41
N ILE A 305 20.73 -5.85 -0.58
CA ILE A 305 19.64 -5.82 0.41
C ILE A 305 18.29 -6.05 -0.27
N LEU A 306 17.97 -5.25 -1.29
CA LEU A 306 16.71 -5.37 -2.04
C LEU A 306 16.56 -6.74 -2.75
N PHE A 307 17.66 -7.30 -3.24
CA PHE A 307 17.64 -8.61 -3.90
C PHE A 307 17.29 -9.74 -2.91
N VAL A 308 17.82 -9.67 -1.70
CA VAL A 308 17.52 -10.62 -0.61
C VAL A 308 16.07 -10.49 -0.16
N GLU A 309 15.59 -9.26 0.05
CA GLU A 309 14.19 -9.00 0.43
C GLU A 309 13.21 -9.50 -0.65
N ASP A 310 13.46 -9.17 -1.92
CA ASP A 310 12.66 -9.66 -3.05
C ASP A 310 12.69 -11.20 -3.13
N PHE A 311 13.80 -11.84 -2.76
CA PHE A 311 13.91 -13.30 -2.74
C PHE A 311 13.04 -13.90 -1.65
N PHE A 312 13.10 -13.39 -0.42
CA PHE A 312 12.25 -13.87 0.67
C PHE A 312 10.77 -13.59 0.42
N GLU A 313 10.41 -12.43 -0.12
CA GLU A 313 9.03 -12.14 -0.52
C GLU A 313 8.52 -13.14 -1.57
N ARG A 314 9.35 -13.54 -2.55
CA ARG A 314 8.96 -14.59 -3.51
C ARG A 314 8.70 -15.94 -2.85
N LEU A 315 9.53 -16.34 -1.88
CA LEU A 315 9.31 -17.58 -1.12
C LEU A 315 8.01 -17.51 -0.31
N GLU A 316 7.71 -16.36 0.29
CA GLU A 316 6.48 -16.12 1.06
C GLU A 316 5.26 -16.28 0.16
N LEU A 317 5.25 -15.56 -0.97
CA LEU A 317 4.15 -15.57 -1.92
C LEU A 317 3.91 -16.94 -2.56
N ASN A 318 4.94 -17.78 -2.65
CA ASN A 318 4.82 -19.15 -3.16
C ASN A 318 4.41 -20.17 -2.08
N GLY A 319 4.30 -19.77 -0.82
CA GLY A 319 4.04 -20.69 0.31
C GLY A 319 5.24 -21.58 0.65
N GLU A 320 6.44 -21.21 0.20
CA GLU A 320 7.68 -21.96 0.40
C GLU A 320 8.36 -21.60 1.73
N LEU A 321 7.98 -20.48 2.35
CA LEU A 321 8.35 -20.12 3.72
C LEU A 321 7.40 -20.81 4.72
N HIS A 322 7.80 -21.98 5.20
CA HIS A 322 7.19 -22.59 6.37
C HIS A 322 7.67 -21.82 7.61
N GLN A 323 6.75 -21.21 8.39
CA GLN A 323 6.95 -20.69 9.76
C GLN A 323 7.33 -19.20 10.04
N ARG A 324 6.94 -18.21 9.23
CA ARG A 324 6.98 -16.79 9.70
C ARG A 324 5.67 -16.00 9.65
N THR A 325 4.65 -16.53 9.00
CA THR A 325 3.34 -15.87 8.89
C THR A 325 2.33 -16.56 9.80
N ARG A 326 2.48 -16.36 11.11
CA ARG A 326 1.30 -16.32 11.98
C ARG A 326 0.62 -14.98 11.69
N THR A 327 -0.09 -14.89 10.56
CA THR A 327 -1.01 -13.78 10.33
C THR A 327 -2.00 -13.81 11.49
N THR A 328 -2.24 -12.66 12.10
CA THR A 328 -3.29 -12.53 13.10
C THR A 328 -4.60 -12.97 12.45
N THR A 329 -5.19 -14.04 12.98
CA THR A 329 -6.55 -14.45 12.64
C THR A 329 -7.50 -13.50 13.35
N ALA A 330 -7.41 -12.21 13.04
CA ALA A 330 -8.43 -11.27 13.47
C ALA A 330 -9.77 -11.75 12.86
N PRO A 331 -10.86 -11.79 13.64
CA PRO A 331 -12.16 -12.16 13.11
C PRO A 331 -12.47 -11.29 11.89
N ALA A 332 -13.05 -11.90 10.85
CA ALA A 332 -13.44 -11.18 9.64
C ALA A 332 -14.48 -10.11 10.01
N LEU A 333 -14.03 -8.87 10.17
CA LEU A 333 -14.92 -7.75 10.39
C LEU A 333 -15.64 -7.43 9.06
N PRO A 334 -16.95 -7.14 9.10
CA PRO A 334 -17.65 -6.67 7.92
C PRO A 334 -17.02 -5.36 7.45
N ARG A 335 -17.01 -5.15 6.12
CA ARG A 335 -16.49 -3.94 5.48
C ARG A 335 -17.04 -2.69 6.16
N GLN A 336 -16.15 -1.82 6.66
CA GLN A 336 -16.57 -0.62 7.40
C GLN A 336 -16.83 0.57 6.47
N THR A 337 -16.08 0.68 5.37
CA THR A 337 -16.18 1.82 4.44
C THR A 337 -16.82 1.45 3.10
N GLY A 338 -17.68 2.32 2.54
CA GLY A 338 -18.20 2.16 1.17
C GLY A 338 -19.08 0.94 0.90
N ALA A 339 -19.75 0.34 1.90
CA ALA A 339 -20.60 -0.85 1.73
C ALA A 339 -21.88 -0.59 0.89
N GLY A 340 -22.52 -1.66 0.38
CA GLY A 340 -23.83 -1.61 -0.27
C GLY A 340 -23.80 -1.27 -1.76
N GLU A 341 -24.77 -0.46 -2.23
CA GLU A 341 -24.90 -0.08 -3.65
C GLU A 341 -23.66 0.63 -4.22
N TRP A 342 -22.92 1.32 -3.36
CA TRP A 342 -21.65 1.98 -3.70
C TRP A 342 -20.63 1.00 -4.32
N THR A 343 -20.44 -0.15 -3.68
CA THR A 343 -19.52 -1.19 -4.16
C THR A 343 -19.89 -1.75 -5.53
N LYS A 344 -21.19 -1.90 -5.79
CA LYS A 344 -21.72 -2.45 -7.04
C LYS A 344 -21.57 -1.45 -8.19
N ALA A 345 -21.88 -0.17 -7.93
CA ALA A 345 -21.81 0.89 -8.93
C ALA A 345 -20.38 1.13 -9.47
N ARG A 346 -19.35 0.79 -8.68
CA ARG A 346 -17.95 0.97 -9.05
C ARG A 346 -17.22 -0.30 -9.49
N GLY A 347 -17.90 -1.44 -9.48
CA GLY A 347 -17.27 -2.73 -9.79
C GLY A 347 -16.34 -3.24 -8.68
N GLU A 348 -16.31 -2.59 -7.50
CA GLU A 348 -15.55 -3.04 -6.33
C GLU A 348 -16.06 -4.37 -5.75
N ALA A 349 -17.27 -4.80 -6.15
CA ALA A 349 -17.77 -6.15 -5.88
C ALA A 349 -17.14 -7.24 -6.79
N GLY A 350 -16.27 -6.86 -7.73
CA GLY A 350 -15.60 -7.77 -8.65
C GLY A 350 -16.50 -8.26 -9.79
N SER A 351 -17.34 -7.38 -10.32
CA SER A 351 -18.31 -7.68 -11.38
C SER A 351 -17.79 -7.46 -12.81
N ASN A 352 -16.48 -7.33 -13.04
CA ASN A 352 -15.88 -7.27 -14.37
C ASN A 352 -14.63 -8.15 -14.51
#